data_AF-A0A2N9IE45-F1
#
_entry.id   AF-A0A2N9IE45-F1
#
_cell.length_a   1.000
_cell.length_b   1.000
_cell.length_c   1.000
_cell.angle_alpha   90.00
_cell.angle_beta   90.00
_cell.angle_gamma   90.00
#
_symmetry.space_group_name_H-M   'P 1'
#
loop_
_entity.id
_entity.type
_entity.pdbx_description
1 polymer ?
#
loop_
_entity_poly.entity_id
_entity_poly.type
_entity_poly.pdbx_seq_one_letter_code
_entity_poly.pdbx_strand_id
1 'polypeptide(L)'
;MQFLHFKAKILEGSGNLINDEGFRNALYMIDIGQNDLADSFSKNLTYVQVVKRIPSIITEIKNAIMTLYNQGGRNFWVHNTGPFGCLPQKLSLVQKKDLDPYGCLSSYNSAARVFNEGLRHLCIEMRAELKDANIVNVDIYSIKYDLIANSTKYGFSSPLMACCGFGGPPYNYNIKVTCGNPGSQVCDEGSKFISWDGVHYTEAANAIIASKVLSTAYSTPSTTFDFFCRS
;
A
#
# COMPACT_ATOMS: atom_id res chain seq x y z
N MET A 1 -17.63 1.81 9.95
CA MET A 1 -16.79 0.87 9.20
C MET A 1 -17.67 -0.17 8.50
N GLN A 2 -17.58 -0.34 7.18
CA GLN A 2 -18.46 -1.24 6.40
C GLN A 2 -18.44 -2.70 6.87
N PHE A 3 -17.32 -3.14 7.45
CA PHE A 3 -17.18 -4.46 8.04
C PHE A 3 -18.26 -4.79 9.09
N LEU A 4 -18.70 -3.83 9.91
CA LEU A 4 -19.73 -4.07 10.93
C LEU A 4 -21.06 -4.50 10.30
N HIS A 5 -21.43 -3.83 9.21
CA HIS A 5 -22.63 -4.16 8.44
C HIS A 5 -22.50 -5.51 7.74
N PHE A 6 -21.31 -5.80 7.18
CA PHE A 6 -21.01 -7.11 6.59
C PHE A 6 -21.15 -8.24 7.61
N LYS A 7 -20.51 -8.12 8.78
CA LYS A 7 -20.58 -9.14 9.83
C LYS A 7 -22.02 -9.34 10.31
N ALA A 8 -22.76 -8.27 10.58
CA ALA A 8 -24.16 -8.35 11.00
C ALA A 8 -25.02 -9.12 9.98
N LYS A 9 -24.92 -8.78 8.69
CA LYS A 9 -25.66 -9.47 7.63
C LYS A 9 -25.31 -10.95 7.49
N ILE A 10 -24.04 -11.32 7.67
CA ILE A 10 -23.63 -12.72 7.59
C ILE A 10 -24.16 -13.53 8.77
N LEU A 11 -24.17 -12.96 9.98
CA LEU A 11 -24.70 -13.64 11.17
C LEU A 11 -26.23 -13.71 11.20
N GLU A 12 -26.93 -12.77 10.55
CA GLU A 12 -28.40 -12.80 10.40
C GLU A 12 -28.87 -13.76 9.29
N GLY A 13 -28.00 -14.07 8.31
CA GLY A 13 -28.33 -14.93 7.18
C GLY A 13 -28.46 -16.41 7.56
N SER A 14 -29.43 -17.10 6.97
CA SER A 14 -29.75 -18.53 7.22
C SER A 14 -28.75 -19.54 6.61
N GLY A 15 -27.56 -19.09 6.23
CA GLY A 15 -26.46 -19.94 5.78
C GLY A 15 -25.21 -19.61 6.57
N ASN A 16 -24.82 -20.50 7.49
CA ASN A 16 -23.60 -20.42 8.31
C ASN A 16 -22.31 -20.46 7.46
N LEU A 17 -22.11 -19.51 6.54
CA LEU A 17 -20.91 -19.46 5.70
C LEU A 17 -19.69 -19.06 6.53
N ILE A 18 -19.85 -18.13 7.48
CA ILE A 18 -18.82 -17.68 8.41
C ILE A 18 -19.47 -17.42 9.77
N ASN A 19 -19.11 -18.19 10.78
CA ASN A 19 -19.54 -17.99 12.16
C ASN A 19 -18.52 -17.12 12.93
N ASP A 20 -18.74 -16.89 14.23
CA ASP A 20 -17.80 -16.11 15.05
C ASP A 20 -16.38 -16.69 15.09
N GLU A 21 -16.25 -18.01 15.03
CA GLU A 21 -14.93 -18.67 14.91
C GLU A 21 -14.27 -18.37 13.57
N GLY A 22 -15.03 -18.40 12.47
CA GLY A 22 -14.56 -17.99 11.15
C GLY A 22 -14.09 -16.53 11.14
N PHE A 23 -14.85 -15.61 11.74
CA PHE A 23 -14.42 -14.22 11.90
C PHE A 23 -13.19 -14.08 12.80
N ARG A 24 -13.07 -14.92 13.84
CA ARG A 24 -11.91 -14.91 14.74
C ARG A 24 -10.64 -15.36 14.03
N ASN A 25 -10.73 -16.43 13.25
CA ASN A 25 -9.59 -17.07 12.59
C ASN A 25 -9.24 -16.43 11.24
N ALA A 26 -10.13 -15.63 10.64
CA ALA A 26 -9.86 -14.90 9.41
C ALA A 26 -8.62 -13.99 9.49
N LEU A 27 -7.93 -13.84 8.36
CA LEU A 27 -6.83 -12.89 8.19
C LEU A 27 -7.35 -11.52 7.75
N TYR A 28 -7.06 -10.50 8.55
CA TYR A 28 -7.40 -9.11 8.29
C TYR A 28 -6.19 -8.38 7.71
N MET A 29 -6.16 -8.23 6.39
CA MET A 29 -5.12 -7.48 5.70
C MET A 29 -5.46 -5.99 5.66
N ILE A 30 -4.55 -5.15 6.12
CA ILE A 30 -4.72 -3.69 6.24
C ILE A 30 -3.68 -2.99 5.37
N ASP A 31 -4.11 -2.35 4.28
CA ASP A 31 -3.26 -1.55 3.38
C ASP A 31 -3.95 -0.20 3.13
N ILE A 32 -3.70 0.76 4.02
CA ILE A 32 -4.31 2.12 4.01
C ILE A 32 -3.29 3.17 4.47
N GLY A 33 -3.55 4.44 4.17
CA GLY A 33 -2.72 5.59 4.58
C GLY A 33 -1.97 6.29 3.45
N GLN A 34 -1.72 5.62 2.31
CA GLN A 34 -1.04 6.25 1.15
C GLN A 34 -1.82 7.46 0.64
N ASN A 35 -3.13 7.34 0.50
CA ASN A 35 -3.98 8.39 -0.05
C ASN A 35 -4.01 9.63 0.86
N ASP A 36 -3.96 9.46 2.18
CA ASP A 36 -3.93 10.55 3.15
C ASP A 36 -2.66 11.42 3.00
N LEU A 37 -1.50 10.77 2.78
CA LEU A 37 -0.24 11.45 2.48
C LEU A 37 -0.30 12.12 1.11
N ALA A 38 -0.74 11.39 0.08
CA ALA A 38 -0.80 11.87 -1.29
C ALA A 38 -1.77 13.05 -1.47
N ASP A 39 -2.92 13.03 -0.79
CA ASP A 39 -3.89 14.13 -0.76
C ASP A 39 -3.32 15.36 -0.04
N SER A 40 -2.63 15.16 1.09
CA SER A 40 -1.97 16.25 1.82
C SER A 40 -0.97 17.00 0.95
N PHE A 41 -0.16 16.29 0.16
CA PHE A 41 0.73 16.91 -0.82
C PHE A 41 -0.02 17.56 -1.99
N SER A 42 -1.10 16.94 -2.47
CA SER A 42 -1.93 17.50 -3.56
C SER A 42 -2.62 18.81 -3.17
N LYS A 43 -2.83 19.03 -1.86
CA LYS A 43 -3.29 20.29 -1.27
C LYS A 43 -2.17 21.32 -1.05
N ASN A 44 -1.00 21.11 -1.68
CA ASN A 44 0.18 21.96 -1.59
C ASN A 44 0.73 22.16 -0.17
N LEU A 45 0.51 21.20 0.73
CA LEU A 45 1.13 21.23 2.05
C LEU A 45 2.63 20.96 1.94
N THR A 46 3.41 21.69 2.73
CA THR A 46 4.85 21.45 2.88
C THR A 46 5.12 20.11 3.54
N TYR A 47 6.30 19.54 3.31
CA TYR A 47 6.77 18.32 3.99
C TYR A 47 6.52 18.35 5.51
N VAL A 48 6.88 19.46 6.17
CA VAL A 48 6.70 19.62 7.62
C VAL A 48 5.22 19.56 8.03
N GLN A 49 4.33 20.16 7.24
CA GLN A 49 2.88 20.11 7.50
C GLN A 49 2.31 18.70 7.27
N VAL A 50 2.79 17.97 6.26
CA VAL A 50 2.38 16.58 6.02
C VAL A 50 2.83 15.69 7.18
N VAL A 51 4.09 15.81 7.62
CA VAL A 51 4.62 15.05 8.76
C VAL A 51 3.82 15.30 10.04
N LYS A 52 3.41 16.53 10.30
CA LYS A 52 2.55 16.86 11.45
C LYS A 52 1.18 16.17 11.45
N ARG A 53 0.69 15.71 10.29
CA ARG A 53 -0.60 14.99 10.17
C ARG A 53 -0.48 13.48 10.37
N ILE A 54 0.72 12.92 10.19
CA ILE A 54 0.97 11.47 10.29
C ILE A 54 0.42 10.85 11.58
N PRO A 55 0.62 11.44 12.78
CA PRO A 55 0.07 10.86 14.01
C PRO A 55 -1.45 10.65 13.96
N SER A 56 -2.20 11.58 13.35
CA SER A 56 -3.66 11.43 13.20
C SER A 56 -4.03 10.28 12.28
N ILE A 57 -3.28 10.08 11.18
CA ILE A 57 -3.51 8.97 10.24
C ILE A 57 -3.24 7.63 10.95
N ILE A 58 -2.16 7.55 11.73
CA ILE A 58 -1.83 6.35 12.52
C ILE A 58 -2.91 6.07 13.58
N THR A 59 -3.46 7.09 14.23
CA THR A 59 -4.58 6.94 15.16
C THR A 59 -5.82 6.34 14.49
N GLU A 60 -6.18 6.77 13.28
CA GLU A 60 -7.31 6.19 12.56
C GLU A 60 -7.07 4.72 12.18
N ILE A 61 -5.83 4.35 11.83
CA ILE A 61 -5.45 2.96 11.59
C ILE A 61 -5.58 2.13 12.88
N LYS A 62 -5.10 2.67 14.02
CA LYS A 62 -5.29 2.03 15.34
C LYS A 62 -6.78 1.80 15.62
N ASN A 63 -7.62 2.81 15.40
CA ASN A 63 -9.06 2.72 15.62
C ASN A 63 -9.71 1.65 14.74
N ALA A 64 -9.31 1.54 13.47
CA ALA A 64 -9.81 0.50 12.56
C ALA A 64 -9.43 -0.91 13.04
N ILE A 65 -8.16 -1.13 13.40
CA ILE A 65 -7.68 -2.43 13.90
C ILE A 65 -8.39 -2.78 15.23
N MET A 66 -8.50 -1.83 16.16
CA MET A 66 -9.21 -2.02 17.43
C MET A 66 -10.69 -2.35 17.21
N THR A 67 -11.33 -1.72 16.22
CA THR A 67 -12.72 -2.04 15.88
C THR A 67 -12.83 -3.49 15.40
N LEU A 68 -11.97 -3.94 14.50
CA LEU A 68 -11.94 -5.33 14.02
C LEU A 68 -11.65 -6.32 15.16
N TYR A 69 -10.71 -5.99 16.03
CA TYR A 69 -10.37 -6.78 17.21
C TYR A 69 -11.55 -6.93 18.17
N ASN A 70 -12.26 -5.83 18.45
CA ASN A 70 -13.48 -5.82 19.28
C ASN A 70 -14.63 -6.62 18.65
N GLN A 71 -14.57 -6.87 17.34
CA GLN A 71 -15.52 -7.73 16.62
C GLN A 71 -15.04 -9.19 16.49
N GLY A 72 -14.01 -9.57 17.22
CA GLY A 72 -13.53 -10.95 17.33
C GLY A 72 -12.29 -11.26 16.48
N GLY A 73 -11.88 -10.39 15.56
CA GLY A 73 -10.70 -10.62 14.72
C GLY A 73 -9.42 -10.76 15.55
N ARG A 74 -8.56 -11.72 15.21
CA ARG A 74 -7.29 -11.97 15.91
C ARG A 74 -6.04 -11.96 15.04
N ASN A 75 -6.18 -12.00 13.73
CA ASN A 75 -5.04 -12.12 12.82
C ASN A 75 -4.94 -10.88 11.92
N PHE A 76 -3.95 -10.02 12.14
CA PHE A 76 -3.78 -8.76 11.43
C PHE A 76 -2.48 -8.76 10.63
N TRP A 77 -2.60 -8.46 9.33
CA TRP A 77 -1.49 -8.35 8.39
C TRP A 77 -1.44 -6.94 7.83
N VAL A 78 -0.63 -6.11 8.46
CA VAL A 78 -0.58 -4.67 8.26
C VAL A 78 0.53 -4.32 7.28
N HIS A 79 0.17 -3.80 6.11
CA HIS A 79 1.09 -3.30 5.11
C HIS A 79 1.45 -1.85 5.40
N ASN A 80 2.73 -1.52 5.34
CA ASN A 80 3.18 -0.14 5.32
C ASN A 80 2.98 0.47 3.91
N THR A 81 3.13 1.79 3.77
CA THR A 81 2.91 2.44 2.47
C THR A 81 4.13 2.31 1.55
N GLY A 82 3.87 2.25 0.25
CA GLY A 82 4.92 2.22 -0.78
C GLY A 82 5.63 3.56 -1.00
N PRO A 83 6.66 3.60 -1.85
CA PRO A 83 7.37 4.83 -2.21
C PRO A 83 6.54 5.68 -3.18
N PHE A 84 5.48 6.33 -2.69
CA PHE A 84 4.53 7.07 -3.53
C PHE A 84 5.14 8.29 -4.24
N GLY A 85 6.33 8.74 -3.84
CA GLY A 85 7.12 9.73 -4.58
C GLY A 85 7.65 9.22 -5.92
N CYS A 86 7.62 7.91 -6.17
CA CYS A 86 8.00 7.29 -7.44
C CYS A 86 6.82 7.15 -8.43
N LEU A 87 5.59 7.51 -8.03
CA LEU A 87 4.44 7.33 -8.90
C LEU A 87 4.51 8.27 -10.12
N PRO A 88 4.31 7.78 -11.36
CA PRO A 88 4.34 8.61 -12.57
C PRO A 88 3.37 9.80 -12.48
N GLN A 89 2.22 9.63 -11.82
CA GLN A 89 1.30 10.73 -11.51
C GLN A 89 2.00 11.85 -10.74
N LYS A 90 2.65 11.53 -9.62
CA LYS A 90 3.29 12.54 -8.76
C LYS A 90 4.46 13.21 -9.48
N LEU A 91 5.26 12.41 -10.19
CA LEU A 91 6.37 12.92 -11.00
C LEU A 91 5.92 13.82 -12.15
N SER A 92 4.73 13.63 -12.69
CA SER A 92 4.20 14.47 -13.76
C SER A 92 3.58 15.78 -13.26
N LEU A 93 3.05 15.78 -12.02
CA LEU A 93 2.32 16.93 -11.46
C LEU A 93 3.21 17.87 -10.64
N VAL A 94 4.29 17.37 -10.04
CA VAL A 94 5.18 18.20 -9.21
C VAL A 94 6.13 19.01 -10.09
N GLN A 95 6.05 20.34 -9.99
CA GLN A 95 6.88 21.26 -10.76
C GLN A 95 8.33 21.33 -10.24
N LYS A 96 8.51 21.52 -8.93
CA LYS A 96 9.82 21.59 -8.29
C LYS A 96 10.16 20.22 -7.70
N LYS A 97 11.05 19.49 -8.37
CA LYS A 97 11.37 18.11 -8.03
C LYS A 97 12.66 18.03 -7.23
N ASP A 98 12.59 17.37 -6.09
CA ASP A 98 13.73 16.98 -5.25
C ASP A 98 14.02 15.49 -5.46
N LEU A 99 14.60 15.14 -6.60
CA LEU A 99 14.73 13.73 -6.99
C LEU A 99 15.86 13.00 -6.25
N ASP A 100 15.57 11.78 -5.82
CA ASP A 100 16.60 10.82 -5.38
C ASP A 100 17.35 10.22 -6.59
N PRO A 101 18.42 9.42 -6.38
CA PRO A 101 19.20 8.84 -7.47
C PRO A 101 18.42 7.96 -8.46
N TYR A 102 17.23 7.48 -8.08
CA TYR A 102 16.38 6.65 -8.93
C TYR A 102 15.24 7.45 -9.58
N GLY A 103 15.22 8.78 -9.40
CA GLY A 103 14.27 9.67 -10.04
C GLY A 103 12.94 9.81 -9.30
N CYS A 104 12.85 9.40 -8.03
CA CYS A 104 11.66 9.58 -7.22
C CYS A 104 11.72 10.85 -6.36
N LEU A 105 10.57 11.41 -5.99
CA LEU A 105 10.48 12.59 -5.13
C LEU A 105 10.94 12.27 -3.69
N SER A 106 12.06 12.84 -3.27
CA SER A 106 12.73 12.58 -1.99
C SER A 106 11.87 12.98 -0.79
N SER A 107 11.20 14.14 -0.84
CA SER A 107 10.32 14.65 0.22
C SER A 107 9.09 13.76 0.41
N TYR A 108 8.52 13.24 -0.67
CA TYR A 108 7.36 12.34 -0.64
C TYR A 108 7.76 10.99 -0.04
N ASN A 109 8.84 10.40 -0.53
CA ASN A 109 9.38 9.15 0.00
C ASN A 109 9.88 9.30 1.46
N SER A 110 10.36 10.47 1.87
CA SER A 110 10.69 10.75 3.27
C SER A 110 9.45 10.76 4.15
N ALA A 111 8.35 11.38 3.71
CA ALA A 111 7.09 11.35 4.45
C ALA A 111 6.51 9.92 4.55
N ALA A 112 6.63 9.11 3.49
CA ALA A 112 6.29 7.69 3.52
C ALA A 112 7.08 6.94 4.62
N ARG A 113 8.39 7.18 4.71
CA ARG A 113 9.24 6.56 5.74
C ARG A 113 8.85 6.96 7.16
N VAL A 114 8.52 8.23 7.39
CA VAL A 114 8.03 8.69 8.71
C VAL A 114 6.71 8.02 9.07
N PHE A 115 5.79 7.91 8.11
CA PHE A 115 4.53 7.20 8.32
C PHE A 115 4.76 5.71 8.62
N ASN A 116 5.62 5.05 7.85
CA ASN A 116 5.95 3.63 8.03
C ASN A 116 6.61 3.35 9.38
N GLU A 117 7.44 4.26 9.87
CA GLU A 117 8.04 4.16 11.20
C GLU A 117 6.98 4.29 12.31
N GLY A 118 6.06 5.25 12.18
CA GLY A 118 4.92 5.38 13.09
C GLY A 118 4.02 4.14 13.10
N LEU A 119 3.75 3.56 11.94
CA LEU A 119 2.96 2.34 11.80
C LEU A 119 3.66 1.12 12.42
N ARG A 120 4.99 1.03 12.26
CA ARG A 120 5.82 0.00 12.90
C ARG A 120 5.74 0.10 14.43
N HIS A 121 5.84 1.30 14.99
CA HIS A 121 5.68 1.53 16.43
C HIS A 121 4.28 1.16 16.91
N LEU A 122 3.23 1.56 16.18
CA LEU A 122 1.87 1.15 16.49
C LEU A 122 1.73 -0.38 16.55
N CYS A 123 2.29 -1.11 15.58
CA CYS A 123 2.24 -2.58 15.59
C CYS A 123 2.97 -3.19 16.80
N ILE A 124 4.07 -2.57 17.26
CA ILE A 124 4.78 -3.01 18.47
C ILE A 124 3.91 -2.78 19.71
N GLU A 125 3.32 -1.61 19.85
CA GLU A 125 2.41 -1.28 20.96
C GLU A 125 1.21 -2.22 20.99
N MET A 126 0.55 -2.43 19.85
CA MET A 126 -0.63 -3.28 19.77
C MET A 126 -0.33 -4.75 20.06
N ARG A 127 0.86 -5.27 19.70
CA ARG A 127 1.29 -6.62 20.14
C ARG A 127 1.52 -6.67 21.66
N ALA A 128 1.93 -5.56 22.27
CA ALA A 128 2.09 -5.48 23.71
C ALA A 128 0.73 -5.47 24.42
N GLU A 129 -0.26 -4.76 23.86
CA GLU A 129 -1.61 -4.59 24.41
C GLU A 129 -2.52 -5.80 24.15
N LEU A 130 -2.52 -6.35 22.93
CA LEU A 130 -3.47 -7.37 22.45
C LEU A 130 -2.83 -8.76 22.45
N LYS A 131 -2.70 -9.36 23.63
CA LYS A 131 -1.94 -10.62 23.83
C LYS A 131 -2.51 -11.85 23.13
N ASP A 132 -3.80 -11.84 22.79
CA ASP A 132 -4.47 -12.94 22.09
C ASP A 132 -4.58 -12.70 20.57
N ALA A 133 -3.94 -11.63 20.04
CA ALA A 133 -3.92 -11.30 18.62
C ALA A 133 -2.51 -11.46 17.99
N ASN A 134 -2.49 -11.96 16.77
CA ASN A 134 -1.31 -11.97 15.90
C ASN A 134 -1.31 -10.69 15.06
N ILE A 135 -0.26 -9.87 15.17
CA ILE A 135 -0.12 -8.63 14.39
C ILE A 135 1.23 -8.63 13.69
N VAL A 136 1.19 -8.73 12.37
CA VAL A 136 2.36 -8.73 11.50
C VAL A 136 2.40 -7.41 10.74
N ASN A 137 3.55 -6.73 10.79
CA ASN A 137 3.84 -5.56 9.97
C ASN A 137 4.68 -5.98 8.75
N VAL A 138 4.28 -5.56 7.55
CA VAL A 138 4.95 -5.90 6.29
C VAL A 138 5.55 -4.67 5.63
N ASP A 139 6.84 -4.77 5.30
CA ASP A 139 7.61 -3.70 4.67
C ASP A 139 7.45 -3.66 3.14
N ILE A 140 6.26 -3.23 2.71
CA ILE A 140 5.90 -3.00 1.30
C ILE A 140 6.77 -1.90 0.67
N TYR A 141 7.16 -0.89 1.45
CA TYR A 141 8.06 0.18 0.99
C TYR A 141 9.34 -0.39 0.39
N SER A 142 10.05 -1.21 1.15
CA SER A 142 11.33 -1.77 0.71
C SER A 142 11.17 -2.66 -0.51
N ILE A 143 10.09 -3.46 -0.58
CA ILE A 143 9.79 -4.30 -1.75
C ILE A 143 9.57 -3.45 -3.01
N LYS A 144 8.68 -2.46 -2.94
CA LYS A 144 8.32 -1.61 -4.09
C LYS A 144 9.49 -0.71 -4.50
N TYR A 145 10.25 -0.19 -3.53
CA TYR A 145 11.41 0.66 -3.82
C TYR A 145 12.54 -0.15 -4.48
N ASP A 146 12.82 -1.37 -4.02
CA ASP A 146 13.78 -2.27 -4.67
C ASP A 146 13.35 -2.62 -6.10
N LEU A 147 12.06 -2.88 -6.33
CA LEU A 147 11.52 -3.14 -7.66
C LEU A 147 11.78 -1.97 -8.64
N ILE A 148 11.69 -0.74 -8.16
CA ILE A 148 11.93 0.47 -8.96
C ILE A 148 13.44 0.68 -9.17
N ALA A 149 14.19 0.70 -8.07
CA ALA A 149 15.63 0.97 -8.06
C ALA A 149 16.43 -0.08 -8.86
N ASN A 150 16.01 -1.35 -8.79
CA ASN A 150 16.66 -2.48 -9.47
C ASN A 150 15.79 -3.05 -10.59
N SER A 151 14.95 -2.22 -11.23
CA SER A 151 13.97 -2.61 -12.24
C SER A 151 14.48 -3.52 -13.36
N THR A 152 15.70 -3.29 -13.85
CA THR A 152 16.33 -4.12 -14.90
C THR A 152 16.56 -5.56 -14.46
N LYS A 153 16.88 -5.80 -13.18
CA LYS A 153 17.00 -7.15 -12.59
C LYS A 153 15.68 -7.93 -12.66
N TYR A 154 14.56 -7.22 -12.64
CA TYR A 154 13.22 -7.76 -12.72
C TYR A 154 12.64 -7.75 -14.14
N GLY A 155 13.41 -7.28 -15.13
CA GLY A 155 13.02 -7.22 -16.53
C GLY A 155 12.15 -6.01 -16.91
N PHE A 156 12.13 -4.95 -16.10
CA PHE A 156 11.46 -3.68 -16.43
C PHE A 156 12.48 -2.65 -16.91
N SER A 157 12.20 -1.99 -18.03
CA SER A 157 13.10 -1.01 -18.66
C SER A 157 12.77 0.44 -18.31
N SER A 158 11.50 0.74 -18.01
CA SER A 158 11.02 2.11 -17.76
C SER A 158 10.27 2.18 -16.42
N PRO A 159 10.99 2.15 -15.28
CA PRO A 159 10.38 1.96 -13.97
C PRO A 159 9.44 3.07 -13.52
N LEU A 160 9.58 4.28 -14.09
CA LEU A 160 8.80 5.46 -13.75
C LEU A 160 7.80 5.86 -14.85
N MET A 161 7.60 5.02 -15.86
CA MET A 161 6.64 5.26 -16.93
C MET A 161 5.38 4.40 -16.73
N ALA A 162 4.21 4.97 -16.99
CA ALA A 162 2.94 4.24 -16.98
C ALA A 162 2.71 3.52 -18.33
N CYS A 163 2.18 2.29 -18.27
CA CYS A 163 1.75 1.58 -19.48
C CYS A 163 0.56 2.27 -20.15
N CYS A 164 -0.46 2.65 -19.38
CA CYS A 164 -1.68 3.27 -19.84
C CYS A 164 -1.73 4.73 -19.41
N GLY A 165 -1.82 5.65 -20.37
CA GLY A 165 -1.86 7.08 -20.07
C GLY A 165 -1.72 7.94 -21.32
N PHE A 166 -1.23 9.16 -21.16
CA PHE A 166 -1.09 10.11 -22.26
C PHE A 166 0.10 11.02 -22.05
N GLY A 167 0.70 11.46 -23.16
CA GLY A 167 1.84 12.39 -23.18
C GLY A 167 3.20 11.73 -23.40
N GLY A 168 3.28 10.40 -23.40
CA GLY A 168 4.52 9.68 -23.70
C GLY A 168 5.62 9.83 -22.63
N PRO A 169 6.87 9.46 -22.95
CA PRO A 169 7.99 9.55 -22.01
C PRO A 169 8.19 10.96 -21.43
N PRO A 170 8.70 11.09 -20.19
CA PRO A 170 9.27 10.02 -19.37
C PRO A 170 8.27 9.28 -18.48
N TYR A 171 7.05 9.78 -18.31
CA TYR A 171 6.10 9.26 -17.31
C TYR A 171 4.82 8.67 -17.90
N ASN A 172 4.45 9.08 -19.13
CA ASN A 172 3.19 8.74 -19.78
C ASN A 172 1.95 9.03 -18.92
N TYR A 173 1.91 10.19 -18.27
CA TYR A 173 0.78 10.59 -17.44
C TYR A 173 0.36 12.03 -17.70
N ASN A 174 -0.94 12.23 -17.88
CA ASN A 174 -1.56 13.54 -17.99
C ASN A 174 -2.89 13.55 -17.21
N ILE A 175 -3.05 14.51 -16.30
CA ILE A 175 -4.27 14.62 -15.48
C ILE A 175 -5.53 14.90 -16.29
N LYS A 176 -5.42 15.47 -17.49
CA LYS A 176 -6.56 15.75 -18.38
C LYS A 176 -6.96 14.54 -19.22
N VAL A 177 -6.06 13.57 -19.38
CA VAL A 177 -6.25 12.37 -20.22
C VAL A 177 -5.66 11.17 -19.48
N THR A 178 -6.33 10.75 -18.41
CA THR A 178 -5.91 9.58 -17.63
C THR A 178 -6.24 8.28 -18.36
N CYS A 179 -5.64 7.16 -17.93
CA CYS A 179 -5.96 5.84 -18.44
C CYS A 179 -7.49 5.59 -18.45
N GLY A 180 -8.00 4.99 -19.53
CA GLY A 180 -9.41 4.68 -19.71
C GLY A 180 -10.26 5.84 -20.27
N ASN A 181 -9.71 7.05 -20.37
CA ASN A 181 -10.37 8.18 -21.03
C ASN A 181 -10.03 8.26 -22.53
N PRO A 182 -10.92 8.85 -23.35
CA PRO A 182 -10.65 9.10 -24.76
C PRO A 182 -9.31 9.82 -24.98
N GLY A 183 -8.50 9.28 -25.89
CA GLY A 183 -7.16 9.81 -26.20
C GLY A 183 -6.03 9.19 -25.38
N SER A 184 -6.32 8.41 -24.32
CA SER A 184 -5.29 7.62 -23.65
C SER A 184 -4.76 6.50 -24.56
N GLN A 185 -3.49 6.15 -24.36
CA GLN A 185 -2.77 5.10 -25.07
C GLN A 185 -2.35 4.04 -24.06
N VAL A 186 -2.46 2.78 -24.46
CA VAL A 186 -1.99 1.61 -23.72
C VAL A 186 -0.70 1.14 -24.37
N CYS A 187 0.26 0.69 -23.56
CA CYS A 187 1.49 0.08 -24.04
C CYS A 187 1.23 -1.21 -24.85
N ASP A 188 2.19 -1.60 -25.68
CA ASP A 188 2.06 -2.81 -26.48
C ASP A 188 1.96 -4.07 -25.62
N GLU A 189 1.21 -5.06 -26.11
CA GLU A 189 1.06 -6.36 -25.46
C GLU A 189 2.43 -7.01 -25.18
N GLY A 190 2.59 -7.58 -23.97
CA GLY A 190 3.85 -8.17 -23.52
C GLY A 190 4.89 -7.17 -23.00
N SER A 191 4.64 -5.85 -23.11
CA SER A 191 5.52 -4.86 -22.52
C SER A 191 5.56 -4.95 -20.99
N LYS A 192 6.77 -4.85 -20.43
CA LYS A 192 6.98 -4.90 -18.97
C LYS A 192 7.08 -3.50 -18.38
N PHE A 193 5.99 -3.04 -17.77
CA PHE A 193 5.92 -1.80 -17.01
C PHE A 193 5.67 -2.07 -15.54
N ILE A 194 6.25 -1.25 -14.64
CA ILE A 194 5.93 -1.31 -13.21
C ILE A 194 4.57 -0.67 -12.95
N SER A 195 4.34 0.52 -13.51
CA SER A 195 3.09 1.26 -13.32
C SER A 195 2.08 0.98 -14.44
N TRP A 196 0.84 0.72 -14.05
CA TRP A 196 -0.28 0.57 -14.99
C TRP A 196 -0.76 1.94 -15.48
N ASP A 197 -1.24 2.82 -14.58
CA ASP A 197 -1.96 4.05 -14.91
C ASP A 197 -1.33 5.33 -14.33
N GLY A 198 -0.13 5.21 -13.76
CA GLY A 198 0.56 6.28 -13.05
C GLY A 198 0.31 6.32 -11.53
N VAL A 199 -0.59 5.49 -11.00
CA VAL A 199 -0.85 5.33 -9.56
C VAL A 199 -0.74 3.87 -9.13
N HIS A 200 -1.34 2.97 -9.90
CA HIS A 200 -1.39 1.53 -9.62
C HIS A 200 -0.28 0.78 -10.35
N TYR A 201 0.07 -0.39 -9.82
CA TYR A 201 1.11 -1.27 -10.35
C TYR A 201 0.47 -2.28 -11.30
N THR A 202 1.23 -2.72 -12.30
CA THR A 202 0.77 -3.77 -13.25
C THR A 202 0.63 -5.13 -12.56
N GLU A 203 -0.03 -6.07 -13.21
CA GLU A 203 -0.09 -7.47 -12.76
C GLU A 203 1.32 -8.05 -12.57
N ALA A 204 2.21 -7.89 -13.56
CA ALA A 204 3.58 -8.39 -13.50
C ALA A 204 4.36 -7.84 -12.30
N ALA A 205 4.20 -6.55 -12.00
CA ALA A 205 4.81 -5.94 -10.83
C ALA A 205 4.20 -6.46 -9.51
N ASN A 206 2.88 -6.59 -9.45
CA ASN A 206 2.19 -7.13 -8.28
C ASN A 206 2.52 -8.60 -8.02
N ALA A 207 2.75 -9.42 -9.06
CA ALA A 207 3.18 -10.80 -8.90
C ALA A 207 4.55 -10.90 -8.20
N ILE A 208 5.48 -10.01 -8.55
CA ILE A 208 6.79 -9.92 -7.88
C ILE A 208 6.62 -9.43 -6.44
N ILE A 209 5.82 -8.39 -6.22
CA ILE A 209 5.55 -7.86 -4.87
C ILE A 209 4.95 -8.95 -3.98
N ALA A 210 3.94 -9.68 -4.46
CA ALA A 210 3.31 -10.78 -3.74
C ALA A 210 4.33 -11.88 -3.41
N SER A 211 5.18 -12.28 -4.36
CA SER A 211 6.25 -13.25 -4.11
C SER A 211 7.20 -12.80 -2.99
N LYS A 212 7.56 -11.52 -2.94
CA LYS A 212 8.41 -10.95 -1.87
C LYS A 212 7.68 -10.88 -0.53
N VAL A 213 6.39 -10.54 -0.51
CA VAL A 213 5.57 -10.57 0.71
C VAL A 213 5.51 -11.99 1.28
N LEU A 214 5.34 -13.00 0.42
CA LEU A 214 5.26 -14.41 0.82
C LEU A 214 6.61 -15.02 1.23
N SER A 215 7.74 -14.36 0.97
CA SER A 215 9.08 -14.87 1.30
C SER A 215 9.47 -14.73 2.77
N THR A 216 8.57 -14.23 3.63
CA THR A 216 8.72 -13.91 5.06
C THR A 216 9.76 -12.85 5.43
N ALA A 217 10.74 -12.57 4.56
CA ALA A 217 11.85 -11.65 4.77
C ALA A 217 11.44 -10.19 5.06
N TYR A 218 10.23 -9.79 4.69
CA TYR A 218 9.73 -8.42 4.85
C TYR A 218 8.66 -8.30 5.93
N SER A 219 8.45 -9.35 6.75
CA SER A 219 7.44 -9.38 7.80
C SER A 219 8.06 -9.28 9.19
N THR A 220 7.43 -8.51 10.08
CA THR A 220 7.82 -8.39 11.49
C THR A 220 6.61 -8.62 12.40
N PRO A 221 6.60 -9.70 13.21
CA PRO A 221 7.60 -10.78 13.26
C PRO A 221 7.66 -11.57 11.95
N SER A 222 8.79 -12.24 11.68
CA SER A 222 8.95 -13.09 10.49
C SER A 222 7.94 -14.25 10.56
N THR A 223 6.90 -14.18 9.73
CA THR A 223 5.75 -15.08 9.77
C THR A 223 5.47 -15.62 8.38
N THR A 224 5.36 -16.94 8.23
CA THR A 224 4.93 -17.56 6.97
C THR A 224 3.45 -17.31 6.74
N PHE A 225 3.02 -17.15 5.48
CA PHE A 225 1.62 -16.81 5.21
C PHE A 225 0.64 -17.94 5.62
N ASP A 226 1.07 -19.20 5.54
CA ASP A 226 0.31 -20.38 5.97
C ASP A 226 0.10 -20.46 7.49
N PHE A 227 0.80 -19.63 8.28
CA PHE A 227 0.56 -19.48 9.72
C PHE A 227 -0.92 -19.19 10.02
N PHE A 228 -1.59 -18.42 9.16
CA PHE A 228 -3.00 -18.03 9.31
C PHE A 228 -4.00 -19.03 8.71
N CYS A 229 -3.52 -20.06 8.02
CA CYS A 229 -4.36 -21.05 7.35
C CYS A 229 -4.63 -22.29 8.22
N ARG A 230 -4.08 -22.37 9.44
CA ARG A 230 -4.21 -23.55 10.30
C ARG A 230 -5.54 -23.53 11.04
N SER A 231 -6.34 -24.56 10.76
CA SER A 231 -7.59 -24.95 11.42
C SER A 231 -7.28 -25.71 12.71
#